data_AF-A0A966BD64-F1
#
_entry.id   AF-A0A966BD64-F1
#
_cell.length_a   1.000
_cell.length_b   1.000
_cell.length_c   1.000
_cell.angle_alpha   90.00
_cell.angle_beta   90.00
_cell.angle_gamma   90.00
#
_symmetry.space_group_name_H-M   'P 1'
#
loop_
_entity.id
_entity.type
_entity.pdbx_description
1 polymer ?
#
loop_
_entity_poly.entity_id
_entity_poly.type
_entity_poly.pdbx_seq_one_letter_code
_entity_poly.pdbx_strand_id
1 'polypeptide(L)'
;MKSEFRFAKYNISYSAWLKGVAISLSVVLVFGLIVGNTINPDSSFSVAITIALSIGIVAGGYTAAIYSPRNHIVHGTLTAAPIIPLSFVAQLIRLGRESADVSWLSLFFTILLTISLASLGGVIGGRFAIARRSLIK
;
A
#
# COMPACT_ATOMS: atom_id res chain seq x y z
N MET A 1 -10.28 11.63 20.48
CA MET A 1 -9.23 11.26 19.49
C MET A 1 -9.16 12.36 18.44
N LYS A 2 -7.97 12.84 18.06
CA LYS A 2 -7.84 13.83 16.96
C LYS A 2 -8.39 13.18 15.68
N SER A 3 -9.43 13.77 15.09
CA SER A 3 -10.06 13.26 13.85
C SER A 3 -9.15 13.40 12.64
N GLU A 4 -8.20 14.33 12.71
CA GLU A 4 -7.27 14.66 11.65
C GLU A 4 -5.86 14.90 12.21
N PHE A 5 -4.84 14.56 11.40
CA PHE A 5 -3.45 14.96 11.65
C PHE A 5 -2.92 15.77 10.47
N ARG A 6 -2.00 16.70 10.73
CA ARG A 6 -1.36 17.49 9.68
C ARG A 6 -0.18 16.71 9.11
N PHE A 7 -0.19 16.51 7.80
CA PHE A 7 0.95 16.01 7.04
C PHE A 7 1.34 17.04 5.99
N ALA A 8 2.52 17.63 6.16
CA ALA A 8 2.94 18.83 5.42
C ALA A 8 1.88 19.95 5.49
N LYS A 9 1.25 20.30 4.35
CA LYS A 9 0.17 21.31 4.26
C LYS A 9 -1.24 20.70 4.38
N TYR A 10 -1.37 19.37 4.36
CA TYR A 10 -2.66 18.69 4.23
C TYR A 10 -3.17 18.20 5.59
N ASN A 11 -4.47 18.37 5.83
CA ASN A 11 -5.15 17.66 6.90
C ASN A 11 -5.54 16.26 6.41
N ILE A 12 -5.11 15.26 7.16
CA ILE A 12 -5.34 13.84 6.87
C ILE A 12 -6.32 13.28 7.88
N SER A 13 -7.43 12.75 7.38
CA SER A 13 -8.41 12.04 8.21
C SER A 13 -7.81 10.72 8.68
N TYR A 14 -7.67 10.58 10.00
CA TYR A 14 -7.06 9.40 10.61
C TYR A 14 -7.87 8.13 10.31
N SER A 15 -9.20 8.23 10.39
CA SER A 15 -10.10 7.11 10.09
C SER A 15 -10.06 6.66 8.63
N ALA A 16 -9.97 7.61 7.68
CA ALA A 16 -9.90 7.26 6.27
C ALA A 16 -8.55 6.61 5.93
N TRP A 17 -7.46 7.19 6.44
CA TRP A 17 -6.13 6.64 6.28
C TRP A 17 -6.00 5.23 6.89
N LEU A 18 -6.46 5.03 8.13
CA LEU A 18 -6.42 3.72 8.79
C LEU A 18 -7.19 2.63 8.03
N LYS A 19 -8.35 2.95 7.44
CA LYS A 19 -9.09 1.99 6.63
C LYS A 19 -8.29 1.52 5.42
N GLY A 20 -7.64 2.45 4.72
CA GLY A 20 -6.78 2.11 3.58
C GLY A 20 -5.54 1.32 4.00
N VAL A 21 -4.89 1.75 5.08
CA VAL A 21 -3.74 1.06 5.68
C VAL A 21 -4.10 -0.37 6.12
N ALA A 22 -5.24 -0.58 6.76
CA ALA A 22 -5.66 -1.91 7.21
C ALA A 22 -5.82 -2.88 6.03
N ILE A 23 -6.41 -2.41 4.92
CA ILE A 23 -6.56 -3.22 3.71
C ILE A 23 -5.19 -3.54 3.13
N SER A 24 -4.34 -2.54 2.87
CA SER A 24 -3.05 -2.78 2.25
C SER A 24 -2.14 -3.65 3.12
N LEU A 25 -2.10 -3.42 4.44
CA LEU A 25 -1.36 -4.25 5.38
C LEU A 25 -1.86 -5.70 5.40
N SER A 26 -3.18 -5.91 5.42
CA SER A 26 -3.73 -7.27 5.45
C SER A 26 -3.26 -8.08 4.24
N VAL A 27 -3.26 -7.48 3.05
CA VAL A 27 -2.81 -8.17 1.83
C VAL A 27 -1.30 -8.38 1.84
N VAL A 28 -0.52 -7.38 2.27
CA VAL A 28 0.95 -7.50 2.36
C VAL A 28 1.36 -8.57 3.37
N LEU A 29 0.73 -8.66 4.53
CA LEU A 29 1.03 -9.67 5.53
C LEU A 29 0.63 -11.07 5.05
N VAL A 30 -0.56 -11.23 4.49
CA VAL A 30 -1.03 -12.54 4.02
C VAL A 30 -0.20 -13.03 2.82
N PHE A 31 -0.08 -12.23 1.76
CA PHE A 31 0.57 -12.69 0.53
C PHE A 31 2.08 -12.53 0.57
N GLY A 32 2.60 -11.48 1.18
CA GLY A 32 4.03 -11.20 1.24
C GLY A 32 4.76 -12.03 2.30
N LEU A 33 4.17 -12.18 3.49
CA LEU A 33 4.84 -12.85 4.61
C LEU A 33 4.42 -14.31 4.76
N ILE A 34 3.11 -14.62 4.72
CA ILE A 34 2.64 -16.00 4.89
C ILE A 34 2.86 -16.79 3.61
N VAL A 35 2.20 -16.39 2.51
CA VAL A 35 2.24 -17.14 1.25
C VAL A 35 3.64 -17.06 0.62
N GLY A 36 4.25 -15.88 0.58
CA GLY A 36 5.59 -15.66 0.01
C GLY A 36 6.71 -16.46 0.69
N ASN A 37 6.55 -16.88 1.95
CA ASN A 37 7.51 -17.74 2.64
C ASN A 37 7.24 -19.25 2.43
N THR A 38 6.10 -19.61 1.84
CA THR A 38 5.71 -21.02 1.58
C THR A 38 5.91 -21.45 0.12
N ILE A 39 6.09 -20.49 -0.79
CA ILE A 39 6.13 -20.74 -2.23
C ILE A 39 7.55 -20.59 -2.77
N ASN A 40 7.95 -21.51 -3.66
CA ASN A 40 9.23 -21.42 -4.36
C ASN A 40 9.26 -20.19 -5.29
N PRO A 41 10.32 -19.38 -5.24
CA PRO A 41 10.42 -18.12 -5.98
C PRO A 41 10.35 -18.30 -7.50
N ASP A 42 10.78 -19.45 -8.03
CA ASP A 42 10.79 -19.77 -9.47
C ASP A 42 9.47 -20.35 -10.00
N SER A 43 8.47 -20.51 -9.13
CA SER A 43 7.17 -21.01 -9.56
C SER A 43 6.32 -19.91 -10.18
N SER A 44 5.44 -20.27 -11.12
CA SER A 44 4.45 -19.36 -11.71
C SER A 44 3.54 -18.67 -10.66
N PHE A 45 3.48 -19.21 -9.44
CA PHE A 45 2.76 -18.62 -8.31
C PHE A 45 3.41 -17.32 -7.78
N SER A 46 4.70 -17.10 -8.01
CA SER A 46 5.40 -15.86 -7.61
C SER A 46 4.83 -14.62 -8.31
N VAL A 47 4.44 -14.77 -9.59
CA VAL A 47 3.76 -13.73 -10.37
C VAL A 47 2.37 -13.45 -9.78
N ALA A 48 1.63 -14.50 -9.42
CA ALA A 48 0.30 -14.35 -8.82
C ALA A 48 0.34 -13.61 -7.47
N ILE A 49 1.33 -13.90 -6.62
CA ILE A 49 1.56 -13.17 -5.36
C ILE A 49 1.81 -11.68 -5.64
N THR A 50 2.67 -11.38 -6.62
CA THR A 50 3.02 -9.99 -6.97
C THR A 50 1.79 -9.20 -7.47
N ILE A 51 0.94 -9.84 -8.27
CA ILE A 51 -0.33 -9.26 -8.71
C ILE A 51 -1.26 -9.02 -7.51
N ALA A 52 -1.41 -10.00 -6.63
CA ALA A 52 -2.25 -9.88 -5.44
C ALA A 52 -1.78 -8.73 -4.53
N LEU A 53 -0.48 -8.63 -4.27
CA LEU A 53 0.13 -7.53 -3.52
C LEU A 53 -0.15 -6.18 -4.18
N SER A 54 0.00 -6.10 -5.51
CA SER A 54 -0.22 -4.87 -6.26
C SER A 54 -1.68 -4.41 -6.16
N ILE A 55 -2.63 -5.34 -6.33
CA ILE A 55 -4.07 -5.07 -6.17
C ILE A 55 -4.38 -4.63 -4.74
N GLY A 56 -3.80 -5.27 -3.73
CA GLY A 56 -3.98 -4.90 -2.32
C GLY A 56 -3.53 -3.48 -1.99
N ILE A 57 -2.37 -3.08 -2.51
CA ILE A 57 -1.84 -1.72 -2.31
C ILE A 57 -2.76 -0.69 -3.00
N VAL A 58 -3.19 -0.95 -4.23
CA VAL A 58 -4.13 -0.08 -4.95
C VAL A 58 -5.47 0.00 -4.21
N ALA A 59 -6.00 -1.13 -3.73
CA ALA A 59 -7.26 -1.18 -2.99
C ALA A 59 -7.20 -0.41 -1.66
N GLY A 60 -6.06 -0.47 -0.96
CA GLY A 60 -5.80 0.33 0.24
C GLY A 60 -5.79 1.83 -0.07
N GLY A 61 -5.06 2.23 -1.10
CA GLY A 61 -5.01 3.63 -1.55
C GLY A 61 -6.39 4.15 -2.01
N TYR A 62 -7.12 3.33 -2.76
CA TYR A 62 -8.50 3.60 -3.19
C TYR A 62 -9.43 3.83 -2.01
N THR A 63 -9.35 2.95 -1.01
CA THR A 63 -10.20 3.05 0.17
C THR A 63 -9.87 4.29 0.99
N ALA A 64 -8.60 4.62 1.18
CA ALA A 64 -8.23 5.86 1.88
C ALA A 64 -8.77 7.11 1.16
N ALA A 65 -8.73 7.11 -0.18
CA ALA A 65 -9.18 8.21 -1.00
C ALA A 65 -10.71 8.34 -1.10
N ILE A 66 -11.46 7.22 -1.14
CA ILE A 66 -12.93 7.29 -1.27
C ILE A 66 -13.57 7.94 -0.04
N TYR A 67 -12.98 7.72 1.14
CA TYR A 67 -13.41 8.31 2.40
C TYR A 67 -12.80 9.71 2.66
N SER A 68 -11.87 10.17 1.82
CA SER A 68 -11.24 11.50 1.95
C SER A 68 -10.98 12.16 0.58
N PRO A 69 -12.03 12.68 -0.09
CA PRO A 69 -11.95 13.11 -1.48
C PRO A 69 -11.10 14.38 -1.70
N ARG A 70 -11.01 15.25 -0.68
CA ARG A 70 -10.30 16.53 -0.78
C ARG A 70 -8.79 16.38 -0.98
N ASN A 71 -8.18 15.40 -0.31
CA ASN A 71 -6.74 15.15 -0.32
C ASN A 71 -6.45 13.69 -0.73
N HIS A 72 -7.17 13.20 -1.75
CA HIS A 72 -7.25 11.79 -2.11
C HIS A 72 -5.88 11.17 -2.49
N ILE A 73 -5.04 11.91 -3.24
CA ILE A 73 -3.69 11.45 -3.59
C ILE A 73 -2.86 11.25 -2.32
N VAL A 74 -2.79 12.28 -1.46
CA VAL A 74 -1.98 12.26 -0.24
C VAL A 74 -2.44 11.15 0.72
N HIS A 75 -3.76 10.95 0.86
CA HIS A 75 -4.31 9.85 1.66
C HIS A 75 -3.95 8.49 1.09
N GLY A 76 -4.02 8.33 -0.24
CA GLY A 76 -3.60 7.13 -0.94
C GLY A 76 -2.12 6.85 -0.72
N THR A 77 -1.24 7.81 -1.03
CA THR A 77 0.20 7.68 -0.87
C THR A 77 0.63 7.36 0.57
N LEU A 78 -0.01 7.98 1.56
CA LEU A 78 0.26 7.72 2.98
C LEU A 78 -0.06 6.28 3.40
N THR A 79 -0.87 5.52 2.66
CA THR A 79 -1.07 4.09 2.94
C THR A 79 0.17 3.24 2.68
N ALA A 80 1.14 3.73 1.91
CA ALA A 80 2.43 3.06 1.70
C ALA A 80 3.39 3.21 2.89
N ALA A 81 3.22 4.25 3.72
CA ALA A 81 4.12 4.54 4.84
C ALA A 81 4.36 3.36 5.80
N PRO A 82 3.34 2.59 6.24
CA PRO A 82 3.57 1.41 7.08
C PRO A 82 4.09 0.18 6.31
N ILE A 83 3.95 0.14 4.98
CA ILE A 83 4.40 -0.99 4.15
C ILE A 83 5.91 -0.93 3.93
N ILE A 84 6.46 0.27 3.74
CA ILE A 84 7.89 0.47 3.46
C ILE A 84 8.79 -0.16 4.55
N PRO A 85 8.58 0.10 5.87
CA PRO A 85 9.34 -0.57 6.93
C PRO A 85 9.24 -2.09 6.89
N LEU A 86 8.08 -2.65 6.53
CA LEU A 86 7.91 -4.11 6.39
C LEU A 86 8.78 -4.68 5.27
N SER A 87 8.94 -3.96 4.17
CA SER A 87 9.86 -4.36 3.09
C SER A 87 11.31 -4.40 3.57
N PHE A 88 11.74 -3.45 4.42
CA PHE A 88 13.06 -3.49 5.05
C PHE A 88 13.20 -4.68 6.00
N VAL A 89 12.22 -4.91 6.88
CA VAL A 89 12.23 -6.04 7.82
C VAL A 89 12.33 -7.37 7.09
N ALA A 90 11.57 -7.54 6.00
CA ALA A 90 11.63 -8.75 5.18
C ALA A 90 13.02 -8.98 4.57
N GLN A 91 13.69 -7.93 4.11
CA GLN A 91 15.06 -8.05 3.58
C GLN A 91 16.10 -8.31 4.65
N LEU A 92 15.96 -7.72 5.85
CA LEU A 92 16.83 -8.02 6.98
C LEU A 92 16.69 -9.48 7.45
N ILE A 93 15.45 -10.01 7.45
CA ILE A 93 15.20 -11.43 7.76
C ILE A 93 15.88 -12.33 6.72
N ARG A 94 15.81 -11.97 5.43
CA ARG A 94 16.48 -12.73 4.36
C ARG A 94 18.00 -12.68 4.49
N LEU A 95 18.57 -11.51 4.82
CA LEU A 95 20.00 -11.34 5.08
C LEU A 95 20.47 -12.26 6.22
N GLY A 96 19.73 -12.26 7.34
CA GLY A 96 20.08 -13.08 8.51
C GLY A 96 19.89 -14.58 8.32
N ARG A 97 19.23 -15.03 7.25
CA ARG A 97 19.05 -16.45 6.92
C ARG A 97 20.07 -16.97 5.90
N GLU A 98 21.03 -16.15 5.44
CA GLU A 98 22.00 -16.47 4.37
C GLU A 98 21.36 -17.04 3.09
N SER A 99 20.05 -16.87 2.92
CA SER A 99 19.25 -17.62 1.93
C SER A 99 19.13 -16.90 0.59
N ALA A 100 19.58 -15.65 0.47
CA ALA A 100 19.51 -14.87 -0.76
C ALA A 100 20.37 -13.61 -0.73
N ASP A 101 20.96 -13.23 -1.87
CA ASP A 101 21.56 -11.92 -2.09
C ASP A 101 20.50 -10.82 -1.91
N VAL A 102 20.76 -9.90 -0.97
CA VAL A 102 19.88 -8.76 -0.73
C VAL A 102 20.17 -7.68 -1.76
N SER A 103 19.32 -7.63 -2.79
CA SER A 103 19.38 -6.56 -3.79
C SER A 103 18.76 -5.27 -3.24
N TRP A 104 19.61 -4.38 -2.75
CA TRP A 104 19.24 -3.01 -2.35
C TRP A 104 18.53 -2.26 -3.47
N LEU A 105 18.90 -2.53 -4.73
CA LEU A 105 18.24 -1.96 -5.91
C LEU A 105 16.80 -2.46 -6.04
N SER A 106 16.57 -3.75 -5.79
CA SER A 106 15.21 -4.32 -5.74
C SER A 106 14.37 -3.70 -4.62
N LEU A 107 14.96 -3.44 -3.45
CA LEU A 107 14.29 -2.72 -2.35
C LEU A 107 13.82 -1.34 -2.82
N PHE A 108 14.72 -0.57 -3.44
CA PHE A 108 14.43 0.77 -3.94
C PHE A 108 13.27 0.77 -4.94
N PHE A 109 13.30 -0.13 -5.94
CA PHE A 109 12.20 -0.27 -6.91
C PHE A 109 10.90 -0.71 -6.25
N THR A 110 10.96 -1.58 -5.25
CA THR A 110 9.77 -2.03 -4.51
C THR A 110 9.11 -0.88 -3.74
N ILE A 111 9.91 -0.01 -3.11
CA ILE A 111 9.39 1.19 -2.44
C ILE A 111 8.71 2.12 -3.44
N LEU A 112 9.39 2.44 -4.55
CA LEU A 112 8.83 3.32 -5.58
C LEU A 112 7.55 2.75 -6.19
N LEU A 113 7.52 1.43 -6.43
CA LEU A 113 6.33 0.74 -6.94
C LEU A 113 5.19 0.82 -5.91
N THR A 114 5.47 0.59 -4.63
CA THR A 114 4.46 0.65 -3.55
C THR A 114 3.86 2.05 -3.45
N ILE A 115 4.70 3.10 -3.47
CA ILE A 115 4.26 4.49 -3.47
C ILE A 115 3.42 4.80 -4.72
N SER A 116 3.87 4.35 -5.90
CA SER A 116 3.17 4.55 -7.17
C SER A 116 1.79 3.90 -7.17
N LEU A 117 1.69 2.65 -6.73
CA LEU A 117 0.43 1.90 -6.64
C LEU A 117 -0.53 2.50 -5.62
N ALA A 118 -0.03 2.90 -4.45
CA ALA A 118 -0.84 3.54 -3.42
C ALA A 118 -1.39 4.90 -3.90
N SER A 119 -0.56 5.66 -4.62
CA SER A 119 -0.94 6.93 -5.25
C SER A 119 -1.96 6.72 -6.37
N LEU A 120 -1.79 5.68 -7.20
CA LEU A 120 -2.74 5.29 -8.23
C LEU A 120 -4.11 4.94 -7.64
N GLY A 121 -4.13 4.12 -6.58
CA GLY A 121 -5.33 3.85 -5.80
C GLY A 121 -5.97 5.14 -5.31
N GLY A 122 -5.17 6.06 -4.77
CA GLY A 122 -5.61 7.37 -4.33
C GLY A 122 -6.30 8.21 -5.42
N VAL A 123 -5.72 8.26 -6.63
CA VAL A 123 -6.30 8.95 -7.79
C VAL A 123 -7.64 8.33 -8.18
N ILE A 124 -7.70 7.01 -8.31
CA ILE A 124 -8.92 6.29 -8.72
C ILE A 124 -10.02 6.52 -7.68
N GLY A 125 -9.73 6.35 -6.39
CA GLY A 125 -10.68 6.54 -5.30
C GLY A 125 -11.19 7.97 -5.20
N GLY A 126 -10.31 8.95 -5.43
CA GLY A 126 -10.67 10.37 -5.47
C GLY A 126 -11.65 10.69 -6.58
N ARG A 127 -11.37 10.23 -7.82
CA ARG A 127 -12.27 10.46 -8.96
C ARG A 127 -13.65 9.84 -8.75
N PHE A 128 -13.71 8.62 -8.22
CA PHE A 128 -14.98 7.96 -7.91
C PHE A 128 -15.78 8.68 -6.82
N ALA A 129 -15.12 9.15 -5.75
CA ALA A 129 -15.81 9.86 -4.68
C ALA A 129 -16.36 11.23 -5.12
N ILE A 130 -15.63 11.94 -6.01
CA ILE A 130 -16.10 13.19 -6.60
C ILE A 130 -17.30 12.94 -7.51
N ALA A 131 -17.23 11.94 -8.40
CA ALA A 131 -18.33 11.56 -9.28
C ALA A 131 -19.59 11.16 -8.49
N ARG A 132 -19.43 10.40 -7.39
CA ARG A 132 -20.54 10.02 -6.51
C ARG A 132 -21.23 11.23 -5.88
N ARG A 133 -20.49 12.29 -5.55
CA ARG A 133 -21.07 13.53 -5.00
C ARG A 133 -21.82 14.37 -6.04
N SER A 134 -21.47 14.29 -7.33
CA SER A 134 -22.18 15.06 -8.37
C SER A 134 -23.53 14.44 -8.74
N LEU A 135 -23.70 13.12 -8.57
CA LEU A 135 -24.94 12.40 -8.85
C LEU A 135 -26.02 12.55 -7.77
N ILE A 136 -25.67 13.10 -6.60
CA ILE A 136 -26.58 13.28 -5.45
C ILE A 136 -27.05 14.76 -5.37
N LYS A 137 -26.67 15.60 -6.33
CA LYS A 137 -27.16 16.98 -6.47
C LYS A 137 -28.26 17.04 -7.52
#